data_AF-A0A5K0XIL0-F1
#
_entry.id   AF-A0A5K0XIL0-F1
#
_cell.length_a   1.000
_cell.length_b   1.000
_cell.length_c   1.000
_cell.angle_alpha   90.00
_cell.angle_beta   90.00
_cell.angle_gamma   90.00
#
_symmetry.space_group_name_H-M   'P 1'
#
loop_
_entity.id
_entity.type
_entity.pdbx_description
1 polymer ?
#
loop_
_entity_poly.entity_id
_entity_poly.type
_entity_poly.pdbx_seq_one_letter_code
_entity_poly.pdbx_strand_id
1 'polypeptide(L)' 'VWLLHCHLERHYTWGMVTVFIVKDGPTNETSMLPPPSYMPKCLDPDVIEKAGHFGTMKPSDRSLEDMGAFN' A
#
# COMPACT_ATOMS: atom_id res chain seq x y z
N VAL A 1 11.42 -0.91 0.87
CA VAL A 1 11.04 -0.48 -0.50
C VAL A 1 11.63 0.89 -0.78
N TRP A 2 11.99 1.18 -2.03
CA TRP A 2 12.48 2.49 -2.45
C TRP A 2 11.50 3.11 -3.44
N LEU A 3 11.06 4.34 -3.17
CA LEU A 3 10.13 5.07 -4.02
C LEU A 3 10.93 6.01 -4.92
N LEU A 4 10.86 5.81 -6.23
CA LEU A 4 11.34 6.75 -7.22
C LEU A 4 10.14 7.49 -7.79
N HIS A 5 10.13 8.80 -7.67
CA HIS A 5 9.07 9.61 -8.24
C HIS A 5 9.58 10.94 -8.78
N CYS A 6 8.75 11.58 -9.61
CA CYS A 6 8.96 12.97 -9.96
C CYS A 6 8.81 13.85 -8.71
N HIS A 7 9.73 14.79 -8.49
CA HIS A 7 9.60 15.76 -7.41
C HIS A 7 8.56 16.87 -7.72
N LEU A 8 8.09 16.97 -8.97
CA LEU A 8 6.97 17.83 -9.29
C LEU A 8 5.68 17.16 -8.80
N GLU A 9 5.05 17.71 -7.76
CA GLU A 9 3.89 17.11 -7.07
C GLU A 9 2.75 16.72 -8.01
N ARG A 10 2.55 17.52 -9.06
CA ARG A 10 1.56 17.23 -10.10
C ARG A 10 1.85 15.93 -10.85
N HIS A 11 3.11 15.62 -11.12
CA HIS A 11 3.49 14.37 -11.76
C HIS A 11 3.45 13.18 -10.80
N TYR A 12 3.70 13.39 -9.50
CA TYR A 12 3.55 12.34 -8.49
C TYR A 12 2.10 11.89 -8.34
N THR A 13 1.18 12.84 -8.21
CA THR A 13 -0.26 12.58 -8.06
C THR A 13 -0.90 11.97 -9.31
N TRP A 14 -0.34 12.23 -10.49
CA TRP A 14 -0.78 11.62 -11.75
C TRP A 14 -0.17 10.23 -12.03
N GLY A 15 0.70 9.73 -11.14
CA GLY A 15 1.18 8.35 -11.21
C GLY A 15 2.56 8.18 -11.86
N MET A 16 3.37 9.24 -12.00
CA MET A 16 4.79 9.08 -12.36
C MET A 16 5.62 8.65 -11.14
N VAL A 17 5.36 7.43 -10.70
CA VAL A 17 5.95 6.80 -9.52
C VAL A 17 6.31 5.34 -9.81
N THR A 18 7.48 4.92 -9.35
CA THR A 18 7.98 3.55 -9.46
C THR A 18 8.49 3.10 -8.10
N VAL A 19 8.22 1.83 -7.75
CA VAL A 19 8.72 1.23 -6.51
C VAL A 19 9.76 0.17 -6.85
N PHE A 20 10.91 0.25 -6.20
CA PHE A 20 11.92 -0.80 -6.22
C PHE A 20 11.85 -1.64 -4.95
N ILE A 21 11.75 -2.95 -5.13
CA ILE A 21 11.88 -3.93 -4.04
C ILE A 21 13.36 -4.28 -3.94
N VAL A 22 14.04 -3.67 -2.97
CA VAL A 22 15.44 -3.94 -2.67
C VAL A 22 15.50 -4.98 -1.55
N LYS A 23 16.33 -6.00 -1.74
CA LYS A 23 16.59 -7.05 -0.74
C LYS A 23 17.58 -6.55 0.31
N ASP A 24 17.50 -7.14 1.51
CA ASP A 24 18.46 -6.88 2.57
C ASP A 24 19.89 -7.29 2.17
N GLY A 25 20.86 -6.47 2.58
CA GLY A 25 22.27 -6.76 2.44
C GLY A 25 22.79 -7.76 3.48
N PRO A 26 24.08 -8.13 3.41
CA PRO A 26 24.66 -9.16 4.27
C PRO A 26 24.95 -8.70 5.71
N THR A 27 24.89 -7.40 5.99
CA THR A 27 25.15 -6.83 7.32
C THR A 27 23.90 -6.14 7.87
N ASN A 28 23.80 -6.05 9.20
CA ASN A 28 22.68 -5.34 9.85
C ASN A 28 22.60 -3.86 9.42
N GLU A 29 23.72 -3.22 9.12
CA GLU A 29 23.79 -1.83 8.64
C GLU A 29 23.30 -1.67 7.19
N THR A 30 23.25 -2.76 6.42
CA THR A 30 22.78 -2.80 5.03
C THR A 30 21.42 -3.49 4.87
N SER A 31 20.75 -3.78 5.98
CA SER A 31 19.40 -4.34 6.03
C SER A 31 18.41 -3.28 6.53
N MET A 32 17.14 -3.44 6.15
CA MET A 32 16.09 -2.58 6.68
C MET A 32 15.86 -2.87 8.17
N LEU A 33 15.67 -1.79 8.93
CA LEU A 33 15.24 -1.89 10.32
C LEU A 33 13.83 -2.51 10.40
N PRO A 34 13.52 -3.24 11.48
CA PRO A 34 12.17 -3.74 11.70
C PRO A 34 11.17 -2.58 11.75
N PRO A 35 9.89 -2.81 11.36
CA PRO A 35 8.86 -1.78 11.43
C PRO A 35 8.74 -1.23 12.87
N PRO A 36 8.58 0.09 13.04
CA PRO A 36 8.37 0.69 14.35
C PRO A 36 7.13 0.14 15.05
N SER A 37 7.13 0.09 16.38
CA SER A 37 6.02 -0.48 17.17
C SER A 37 4.68 0.25 17.02
N TYR A 38 4.71 1.53 16.66
CA TYR A 38 3.51 2.34 16.43
C TYR A 38 2.95 2.21 15.01
N MET A 39 3.59 1.45 14.12
CA MET A 39 3.13 1.27 12.76
C MET A 39 1.91 0.34 12.76
N PRO A 40 0.73 0.80 12.31
CA PRO A 40 -0.44 -0.06 12.23
C PRO A 40 -0.23 -1.18 11.21
N LYS A 41 -0.78 -2.35 11.48
CA LYS A 41 -0.75 -3.47 10.54
C LYS A 41 -1.76 -3.23 9.42
N CYS A 42 -1.47 -3.74 8.23
CA CYS A 42 -2.38 -3.61 7.08
C CYS A 42 -3.77 -4.21 7.34
N LEU A 43 -3.88 -5.17 8.26
CA LEU A 43 -5.14 -5.83 8.64
C LEU A 43 -5.57 -5.48 10.07
N ASP A 44 -5.07 -4.37 10.61
CA ASP A 44 -5.54 -3.88 11.91
C ASP A 44 -7.01 -3.44 11.78
N PRO A 45 -7.95 -4.06 12.54
CA PRO A 45 -9.37 -3.72 12.48
C PRO A 45 -9.63 -2.23 12.70
N ASP A 46 -8.85 -1.57 13.57
CA ASP A 46 -9.01 -0.15 13.89
C ASP A 46 -8.57 0.74 12.71
N VAL A 47 -7.63 0.27 11.89
CA VAL A 47 -7.20 0.97 10.67
C VAL A 47 -8.13 0.67 9.50
N ILE A 48 -8.64 -0.55 9.38
CA ILE A 48 -9.63 -0.91 8.36
C ILE A 48 -10.91 -0.11 8.58
N GLU A 49 -11.39 0.00 9.81
CA GLU A 49 -12.59 0.79 10.15
C GLU A 49 -12.38 2.28 9.83
N LYS A 50 -11.20 2.83 10.11
CA LYS A 50 -10.86 4.22 9.76
C LYS A 50 -10.64 4.45 8.26
N ALA A 51 -10.18 3.44 7.53
CA ALA A 51 -9.95 3.49 6.09
C ALA A 51 -11.24 3.31 5.26
N GLY A 52 -12.34 2.85 5.88
CA GLY A 52 -13.53 2.44 5.15
C GLY A 52 -14.86 2.80 5.80
N HIS A 53 -15.42 3.93 5.38
CA HIS A 53 -16.86 3.99 5.05
C HIS A 53 -17.12 3.53 3.59
N PHE A 54 -16.13 2.88 2.96
CA PHE A 54 -16.19 2.35 1.61
C PHE A 54 -15.78 0.87 1.63
N GLY A 55 -16.76 0.00 1.89
CA GLY A 55 -16.72 -1.41 1.53
C GLY A 55 -15.91 -2.34 2.43
N THR A 56 -16.48 -2.74 3.57
CA THR A 56 -16.19 -4.07 4.15
C THR A 56 -16.89 -5.14 3.30
N MET A 57 -16.47 -5.30 2.04
CA MET A 57 -16.98 -6.40 1.22
C MET A 57 -16.38 -7.70 1.76
N LYS A 58 -17.19 -8.49 2.46
CA LYS A 58 -16.78 -9.81 2.94
C LYS A 58 -16.47 -10.68 1.72
N PRO A 59 -15.52 -11.63 1.81
CA PRO A 59 -15.26 -12.59 0.73
C PRO A 59 -16.50 -13.37 0.26
N SER A 60 -17.56 -13.43 1.06
CA SER A 60 -18.86 -14.04 0.72
C SER A 60 -19.72 -13.24 -0.25
N ASP A 61 -19.42 -11.95 -0.47
CA ASP A 61 -20.32 -11.01 -1.12
C ASP A 61 -19.90 -10.67 -2.56
N ARG A 62 -18.92 -11.39 -3.13
CA ARG A 62 -18.48 -11.20 -4.52
C ARG A 62 -19.50 -11.76 -5.51
N SER A 63 -20.46 -10.95 -5.94
CA SER A 63 -21.23 -11.22 -7.16
C SER A 63 -20.38 -10.94 -8.40
N LEU A 64 -20.56 -11.74 -9.46
CA LEU A 64 -19.79 -11.68 -10.73
C LEU A 64 -20.00 -10.39 -11.54
N GLU A 65 -20.84 -9.45 -11.08
CA GLU A 65 -21.27 -8.28 -11.84
C GLU A 65 -20.34 -7.05 -11.72
N ASP A 66 -19.42 -7.02 -10.75
CA ASP A 66 -18.58 -5.84 -10.47
C ASP A 66 -17.34 -5.68 -11.38
N MET A 67 -17.18 -6.51 -12.43
CA MET A 67 -16.07 -6.37 -13.40
C MET A 67 -16.27 -5.22 -14.41
N GLY A 68 -17.37 -4.45 -14.31
CA GLY A 68 -17.77 -3.46 -15.32
C GLY A 68 -17.34 -2.00 -15.10
N ALA A 69 -16.71 -1.64 -13.99
CA ALA A 69 -16.49 -0.22 -13.64
C ALA A 69 -15.09 0.33 -14.03
N PHE A 70 -14.55 -0.06 -15.17
CA PHE A 70 -13.29 0.49 -15.70
C PHE A 70 -13.35 0.81 -17.20
N ASN A 71 -14.48 1.34 -17.66
CA ASN A 71 -14.58 2.05 -18.93
C ASN A 71 -15.19 3.43 -18.70
#